data_AF-A0A1Y4W4Y6-F1
#
_entry.id   AF-A0A1Y4W4Y6-F1
#
_cell.length_a   1.000
_cell.length_b   1.000
_cell.length_c   1.000
_cell.angle_alpha   90.00
_cell.angle_beta   90.00
_cell.angle_gamma   90.00
#
_symmetry.space_group_name_H-M   'P 1'
#
loop_
_entity.id
_entity.type
_entity.pdbx_description
1 polymer ?
#
loop_
_entity_poly.entity_id
_entity_poly.type
_entity_poly.pdbx_seq_one_letter_code
_entity_poly.pdbx_strand_id
1 'polypeptide(L)'
;MTHAMEEKIQLLDEYIEKLDEAISKKSDELAKQLRHEIVAVYENEIDGIRSGLDAYSPHHVYMTTPVDNIGDATILRAKLYNYKLNLASGLHKLLRNNDNSVNVTQNVQQAMKNSISISLDQTVSDINSLPQESLSAEDKDTLCGKLASLSAEKSKESKWEKAQGVLKWIAEKGFEVGKIALPYVLQSVFNTPA
;
A
#
# COMPACT_ATOMS: atom_id res chain seq x y z
N MET A 1 1.04 12.33 0.45
CA MET A 1 0.22 11.89 1.60
C MET A 1 -0.34 13.15 2.25
N THR A 2 -1.56 13.16 2.78
CA THR A 2 -2.11 14.35 3.46
C THR A 2 -1.66 14.36 4.92
N HIS A 3 -1.47 15.55 5.53
CA HIS A 3 -1.08 15.69 6.95
C HIS A 3 -1.94 14.84 7.91
N ALA A 4 -3.26 14.83 7.69
CA ALA A 4 -4.20 14.02 8.48
C ALA A 4 -4.01 12.49 8.31
N MET A 5 -3.44 12.04 7.19
CA MET A 5 -3.13 10.63 6.96
C MET A 5 -1.85 10.22 7.67
N GLU A 6 -0.87 11.11 7.76
CA GLU A 6 0.37 10.90 8.51
C GLU A 6 0.09 10.82 10.01
N GLU A 7 -0.71 11.73 10.57
CA GLU A 7 -1.16 11.68 11.97
C GLU A 7 -1.91 10.38 12.30
N LYS A 8 -2.75 9.91 11.37
CA LYS A 8 -3.50 8.66 11.54
C LYS A 8 -2.61 7.43 11.52
N ILE A 9 -1.60 7.41 10.65
CA ILE A 9 -0.61 6.32 10.60
C ILE A 9 0.21 6.32 11.90
N GLN A 10 0.59 7.49 12.41
CA GLN A 10 1.31 7.61 13.67
C GLN A 10 0.49 7.07 14.85
N LEU A 11 -0.80 7.41 14.93
CA LEU A 11 -1.70 6.88 15.97
C LEU A 11 -1.82 5.36 15.90
N LEU A 12 -1.88 4.78 14.69
CA LEU A 12 -1.89 3.32 14.51
C LEU A 12 -0.59 2.68 15.00
N ASP A 13 0.56 3.30 14.72
CA ASP A 13 1.86 2.82 15.19
C ASP A 13 1.95 2.82 16.71
N GLU A 14 1.48 3.88 17.37
CA GLU A 14 1.45 3.95 18.83
C GLU A 14 0.60 2.83 19.45
N TYR A 15 -0.57 2.52 18.87
CA TYR A 15 -1.39 1.40 19.35
C TYR A 15 -0.75 0.04 19.08
N ILE A 16 -0.09 -0.14 17.92
CA ILE A 16 0.62 -1.38 17.60
C ILE A 16 1.78 -1.60 18.57
N GLU A 17 2.55 -0.57 18.89
CA GLU A 17 3.65 -0.64 19.86
C GLU A 17 3.15 -0.99 21.26
N LYS A 18 2.07 -0.36 21.72
CA LYS A 18 1.44 -0.69 23.03
C LYS A 18 0.92 -2.13 23.08
N LEU A 19 0.36 -2.63 21.97
CA LEU A 19 -0.04 -4.03 21.86
C LEU A 19 1.15 -4.98 21.89
N ASP A 20 2.24 -4.64 21.19
CA ASP A 20 3.50 -5.41 21.23
C ASP A 20 4.08 -5.47 22.65
N GLU A 21 4.03 -4.36 23.40
CA GLU A 21 4.42 -4.31 24.80
C GLU A 21 3.54 -5.21 25.67
N ALA A 22 2.21 -5.15 25.50
CA ALA A 22 1.26 -5.99 26.25
C ALA A 22 1.50 -7.48 26.00
N ILE A 23 1.72 -7.86 24.74
CA ILE A 23 2.02 -9.24 24.33
C ILE A 23 3.37 -9.69 24.91
N SER A 24 4.41 -8.87 24.77
CA SER A 24 5.77 -9.18 25.24
C SER A 24 5.83 -9.37 26.76
N LYS A 25 5.17 -8.46 27.51
CA LYS A 25 5.08 -8.51 28.97
C LYS A 25 4.04 -9.52 29.47
N LYS A 26 3.25 -10.12 28.57
CA LYS A 26 2.09 -10.96 28.89
C LYS A 26 1.14 -10.29 29.90
N SER A 27 0.93 -8.99 29.72
CA SER A 27 0.11 -8.18 30.63
C SER A 27 -1.35 -8.26 30.20
N ASP A 28 -2.11 -9.10 30.90
CA ASP A 28 -3.53 -9.34 30.62
C ASP A 28 -4.37 -8.05 30.77
N GLU A 29 -4.14 -7.29 31.83
CA GLU A 29 -4.84 -6.02 32.10
C GLU A 29 -4.58 -4.96 31.04
N LEU A 30 -3.31 -4.81 30.61
CA LEU A 30 -2.95 -3.86 29.55
C LEU A 30 -3.60 -4.27 28.22
N ALA A 31 -3.56 -5.56 27.87
CA ALA A 31 -4.20 -6.09 26.67
C ALA A 31 -5.72 -5.88 26.67
N LYS A 32 -6.36 -6.10 27.82
CA LYS A 32 -7.80 -5.87 28.03
C LYS A 32 -8.17 -4.39 27.85
N GLN A 33 -7.38 -3.48 28.43
CA GLN A 33 -7.59 -2.04 28.30
C GLN A 33 -7.43 -1.59 26.84
N LEU A 34 -6.32 -1.99 26.20
CA LEU A 34 -6.04 -1.64 24.81
C LEU A 34 -7.12 -2.17 23.87
N ARG A 35 -7.63 -3.40 24.08
CA ARG A 35 -8.74 -3.91 23.27
C ARG A 35 -9.97 -3.01 23.36
N HIS A 36 -10.36 -2.59 24.57
CA HIS A 36 -11.54 -1.75 24.74
C HIS A 36 -11.38 -0.41 24.02
N GLU A 37 -10.23 0.23 24.20
CA GLU A 37 -9.91 1.52 23.58
C GLU A 37 -9.85 1.43 22.05
N ILE A 38 -9.10 0.46 21.51
CA ILE A 38 -8.93 0.27 20.07
C ILE A 38 -10.25 -0.05 19.39
N VAL A 39 -11.08 -0.92 19.98
CA VAL A 39 -12.40 -1.21 19.43
C VAL A 39 -13.27 0.04 19.43
N ALA A 40 -13.31 0.81 20.51
CA ALA A 40 -14.13 2.02 20.58
C ALA A 40 -13.68 3.09 19.55
N VAL A 41 -12.37 3.23 19.32
CA VAL A 41 -11.81 4.19 18.36
C VAL A 41 -12.09 3.76 16.92
N TYR A 42 -11.90 2.48 16.60
CA TYR A 42 -11.87 2.00 15.21
C TYR A 42 -13.09 1.18 14.78
N GLU A 43 -14.09 0.93 15.64
CA GLU A 43 -15.27 0.11 15.29
C GLU A 43 -16.06 0.61 14.09
N ASN A 44 -16.11 1.93 13.89
CA ASN A 44 -16.83 2.55 12.78
C ASN A 44 -15.97 2.67 11.52
N GLU A 45 -14.68 2.34 11.62
CA GLU A 45 -13.71 2.49 10.54
C GLU A 45 -13.16 1.17 10.00
N ILE A 46 -13.03 0.17 10.88
CA ILE A 46 -12.50 -1.16 10.56
C ILE A 46 -13.65 -2.16 10.69
N ASP A 47 -14.24 -2.50 9.55
CA ASP A 47 -15.30 -3.49 9.49
C ASP A 47 -14.82 -4.82 10.09
N GLY A 48 -15.63 -5.36 11.02
CA GLY A 48 -15.30 -6.61 11.69
C GLY A 48 -14.09 -6.55 12.62
N ILE A 49 -13.76 -5.37 13.19
CA ILE A 49 -12.68 -5.26 14.19
C ILE A 49 -12.87 -6.21 15.38
N ARG A 50 -14.13 -6.43 15.80
CA ARG A 50 -14.51 -7.36 16.88
C ARG A 50 -14.49 -8.84 16.46
N SER A 51 -14.52 -9.11 15.16
CA SER A 51 -14.64 -10.48 14.64
C SER A 51 -13.36 -11.27 14.88
N GLY A 52 -13.51 -12.44 15.49
CA GLY A 52 -12.42 -13.36 15.83
C GLY A 52 -11.74 -13.05 17.17
N LEU A 53 -12.16 -11.98 17.87
CA LEU A 53 -11.71 -11.71 19.23
C LEU A 53 -12.49 -12.61 20.20
N ASP A 54 -11.74 -13.27 21.08
CA ASP A 54 -12.22 -14.16 22.13
C ASP A 54 -13.22 -13.43 23.04
N ALA A 55 -12.93 -12.18 23.45
CA ALA A 55 -13.82 -11.37 24.27
C ALA A 55 -15.22 -11.11 23.68
N TYR A 56 -15.37 -11.24 22.36
CA TYR A 56 -16.62 -11.04 21.64
C TYR A 56 -17.18 -12.35 21.07
N SER A 57 -16.54 -13.47 21.36
CA SER A 57 -17.01 -14.79 20.97
C SER A 57 -18.25 -15.18 21.79
N PRO A 58 -19.29 -15.74 21.15
CA PRO A 58 -20.47 -16.26 21.86
C PRO A 58 -20.11 -17.34 22.90
N HIS A 59 -18.95 -17.98 22.77
CA HIS A 59 -18.49 -19.03 23.69
C HIS A 59 -18.37 -18.55 25.14
N HIS A 60 -17.97 -17.30 25.40
CA HIS A 60 -17.86 -16.78 26.77
C HIS A 60 -19.20 -16.34 27.35
N VAL A 61 -20.25 -16.26 26.52
CA VAL A 61 -21.62 -16.02 27.00
C VAL A 61 -22.20 -17.28 27.64
N TYR A 62 -21.78 -18.47 27.18
CA TYR A 62 -22.32 -19.76 27.63
C TYR A 62 -21.34 -20.59 28.48
N MET A 63 -20.04 -20.27 28.48
CA MET A 63 -19.02 -20.98 29.25
C MET A 63 -18.19 -19.99 30.08
N THR A 64 -17.90 -20.33 31.33
CA THR A 64 -17.04 -19.53 32.25
C THR A 64 -15.55 -19.69 31.95
N THR A 65 -15.18 -19.79 30.67
CA THR A 65 -13.77 -19.82 30.26
C THR A 65 -13.19 -18.41 30.33
N PRO A 66 -12.02 -18.22 30.96
CA PRO A 66 -11.33 -16.94 30.95
C PRO A 66 -11.10 -16.47 29.51
N VAL A 67 -11.26 -15.17 29.29
CA VAL A 67 -10.98 -14.54 28.00
C VAL A 67 -9.48 -14.51 27.77
N ASP A 68 -9.01 -14.93 26.59
CA ASP A 68 -7.62 -14.82 26.16
C ASP A 68 -7.32 -13.39 25.67
N ASN A 69 -7.07 -12.47 26.60
CA ASN A 69 -6.78 -11.07 26.26
C ASN A 69 -5.46 -10.93 25.46
N ILE A 70 -4.49 -11.84 25.64
CA ILE A 70 -3.21 -11.82 24.91
C ILE A 70 -3.41 -12.28 23.47
N GLY A 71 -4.23 -13.32 23.26
CA GLY A 71 -4.71 -13.73 21.94
C GLY A 71 -5.43 -12.60 21.22
N ASP A 72 -6.35 -11.93 21.92
CA ASP A 72 -7.05 -10.75 21.40
C ASP A 72 -6.10 -9.62 20.99
N ALA A 73 -5.10 -9.31 21.82
CA ALA A 73 -4.10 -8.30 21.51
C ALA A 73 -3.30 -8.66 20.25
N THR A 74 -2.98 -9.95 20.07
CA THR A 74 -2.29 -10.44 18.86
C THR A 74 -3.13 -10.25 17.60
N ILE A 75 -4.43 -10.55 17.69
CA ILE A 75 -5.37 -10.40 16.58
C ILE A 75 -5.59 -8.91 16.25
N LEU A 76 -5.79 -8.07 17.26
CA LEU A 76 -5.94 -6.63 17.09
C LEU A 76 -4.70 -6.00 16.45
N ARG A 77 -3.50 -6.40 16.90
CA ARG A 77 -2.25 -5.93 16.32
C ARG A 77 -2.19 -6.22 14.83
N ALA A 78 -2.52 -7.44 14.42
CA ALA A 78 -2.55 -7.83 13.02
C ALA A 78 -3.58 -7.04 12.20
N LYS A 79 -4.78 -6.81 12.75
CA LYS A 79 -5.83 -6.00 12.11
C LYS A 79 -5.39 -4.54 11.93
N LEU A 80 -4.82 -3.91 12.96
CA LEU A 80 -4.32 -2.53 12.88
C LEU A 80 -3.16 -2.41 11.88
N TYR A 81 -2.25 -3.38 11.87
CA TYR A 81 -1.14 -3.40 10.90
C TYR A 81 -1.66 -3.51 9.46
N ASN A 82 -2.62 -4.41 9.20
CA ASN A 82 -3.25 -4.52 7.89
C ASN A 82 -3.97 -3.23 7.49
N TYR A 83 -4.70 -2.62 8.42
CA TYR A 83 -5.37 -1.34 8.20
C TYR A 83 -4.39 -0.22 7.85
N LYS A 84 -3.26 -0.12 8.58
CA LYS A 84 -2.16 0.81 8.26
C LYS A 84 -1.64 0.60 6.84
N LEU A 85 -1.39 -0.65 6.41
CA LEU A 85 -0.96 -0.94 5.04
C LEU A 85 -2.00 -0.55 3.99
N ASN A 86 -3.30 -0.78 4.27
CA ASN A 86 -4.39 -0.40 3.37
C ASN A 86 -4.54 1.12 3.25
N LEU A 87 -4.26 1.88 4.31
CA LEU A 87 -4.23 3.34 4.28
C LEU A 87 -3.04 3.86 3.44
N ALA A 88 -1.84 3.31 3.69
CA ALA A 88 -0.63 3.72 2.98
C ALA A 88 -0.68 3.40 1.48
N SER A 89 -1.31 2.29 1.09
CA SER A 89 -1.51 1.89 -0.31
C SER A 89 -2.73 2.52 -0.98
N GLY A 90 -3.59 3.20 -0.23
CA GLY A 90 -4.87 3.74 -0.73
C GLY A 90 -5.95 2.67 -1.00
N LEU A 91 -5.68 1.39 -0.74
CA LEU A 91 -6.62 0.27 -0.93
C LEU A 91 -7.87 0.37 -0.03
N HIS A 92 -7.76 1.09 1.08
CA HIS A 92 -8.86 1.27 2.04
C HIS A 92 -10.14 1.85 1.40
N LYS A 93 -10.02 2.69 0.35
CA LYS A 93 -11.18 3.23 -0.37
C LYS A 93 -11.88 2.21 -1.29
N LEU A 94 -11.18 1.16 -1.72
CA LEU A 94 -11.71 0.15 -2.64
C LEU A 94 -12.48 -0.94 -1.89
N LEU A 95 -12.04 -1.31 -0.69
CA LEU A 95 -12.63 -2.39 0.11
C LEU A 95 -13.88 -1.95 0.89
N ARG A 96 -14.03 -0.65 1.19
CA ARG A 96 -15.16 -0.10 1.96
C ARG A 96 -16.46 0.05 1.16
N ASN A 97 -16.42 -0.08 -0.17
CA ASN A 97 -17.61 0.02 -1.02
C ASN A 97 -18.33 -1.33 -1.18
N ASN A 98 -18.59 -2.02 -0.06
CA ASN A 98 -19.39 -3.24 -0.02
C ASN A 98 -20.82 -2.91 0.40
N ASP A 99 -21.45 -1.97 -0.31
CA ASP A 99 -22.88 -1.68 -0.15
C ASP A 99 -23.60 -2.00 -1.46
N ASN A 100 -24.56 -2.91 -1.35
CA ASN A 100 -25.31 -3.56 -2.43
C ASN A 100 -26.13 -2.58 -3.28
N SER A 101 -25.50 -1.87 -4.21
CA SER A 101 -26.23 -1.25 -5.33
C SER A 101 -25.47 -1.36 -6.64
N VAL A 102 -26.20 -1.90 -7.62
CA VAL A 102 -25.82 -2.08 -9.01
C VAL A 102 -25.31 -0.77 -9.61
N ASN A 103 -24.02 -0.72 -9.94
CA ASN A 103 -23.46 0.08 -11.04
C ASN A 103 -22.08 -0.47 -11.44
N VAL A 104 -22.03 -1.78 -11.68
CA VAL A 104 -20.78 -2.53 -11.91
C VAL A 104 -20.17 -2.30 -13.30
N THR A 105 -20.83 -1.59 -14.23
CA THR A 105 -20.30 -1.50 -15.60
C THR A 105 -20.01 -0.08 -16.11
N GLN A 106 -20.44 0.98 -15.43
CA GLN A 106 -20.32 2.35 -15.99
C GLN A 106 -19.40 3.30 -15.21
N ASN A 107 -18.99 2.96 -13.99
CA ASN A 107 -18.04 3.78 -13.20
C ASN A 107 -16.63 3.19 -13.07
N VAL A 108 -16.41 1.97 -13.58
CA VAL A 108 -15.10 1.29 -13.59
C VAL A 108 -14.13 1.94 -14.58
N GLN A 109 -14.60 2.66 -15.60
CA GLN A 109 -13.73 3.44 -16.49
C GLN A 109 -13.23 4.76 -15.87
N GLN A 110 -13.81 5.22 -14.75
CA GLN A 110 -13.47 6.51 -14.16
C GLN A 110 -12.79 6.42 -12.79
N ALA A 111 -13.03 5.37 -12.00
CA ALA A 111 -12.39 5.19 -10.68
C ALA A 111 -11.12 4.32 -10.69
N MET A 112 -10.88 3.52 -11.74
CA MET A 112 -9.57 2.87 -12.02
C MET A 112 -8.61 3.83 -12.76
N LYS A 113 -8.72 5.12 -12.44
CA LYS A 113 -7.80 6.20 -12.81
C LYS A 113 -7.24 6.92 -11.57
N ASN A 114 -7.25 6.28 -10.40
CA ASN A 114 -6.26 6.59 -9.35
C ASN A 114 -4.91 6.00 -9.81
N SER A 115 -4.25 6.61 -10.81
CA SER A 115 -3.24 7.64 -10.59
C SER A 115 -2.10 7.21 -9.65
N ILE A 116 -1.63 5.96 -9.76
CA ILE A 116 -0.18 5.82 -9.94
C ILE A 116 0.08 6.23 -11.39
N SER A 117 0.00 7.54 -11.64
CA SER A 117 0.55 8.13 -12.84
C SER A 117 1.96 8.56 -12.46
N ILE A 118 2.90 7.61 -12.51
CA ILE A 118 4.32 7.92 -12.50
C ILE A 118 4.53 8.86 -13.68
N SER A 119 4.78 10.14 -13.38
CA SER A 119 5.06 11.14 -14.39
C SER A 119 6.50 10.96 -14.87
N LEU A 120 6.74 11.27 -16.14
CA LEU A 120 8.08 11.25 -16.70
C LEU A 120 9.02 12.14 -15.88
N ASP A 121 8.53 13.31 -15.46
CA ASP A 121 9.29 14.28 -14.67
C ASP A 121 9.76 13.71 -13.32
N GLN A 122 8.89 12.96 -12.62
CA GLN A 122 9.26 12.32 -11.36
C GLN A 122 10.30 11.23 -11.60
N THR A 123 10.12 10.38 -12.62
CA THR A 123 11.10 9.35 -12.95
C THR A 123 12.46 9.95 -13.34
N VAL A 124 12.47 11.05 -14.10
CA VAL A 124 13.70 11.77 -14.48
C VAL A 124 14.39 12.36 -13.25
N SER A 125 13.63 12.94 -12.32
CA SER A 125 14.18 13.44 -11.04
C SER A 125 14.81 12.33 -10.21
N ASP A 126 14.15 11.18 -10.11
CA ASP A 126 14.62 10.03 -9.35
C ASP A 126 15.89 9.42 -9.99
N ILE A 127 15.96 9.35 -11.33
CA ILE A 127 17.16 8.93 -12.08
C ILE A 127 18.32 9.87 -11.83
N ASN A 128 18.08 11.19 -11.89
CA ASN A 128 19.12 12.18 -11.66
C ASN A 128 19.68 12.13 -10.23
N SER A 129 18.84 11.72 -9.27
CA SER A 129 19.19 11.56 -7.85
C SER A 129 19.97 10.28 -7.54
N LEU A 130 20.12 9.35 -8.49
CA LEU A 130 20.95 8.16 -8.30
C LEU A 130 22.42 8.53 -8.05
N PRO A 131 23.16 7.82 -7.19
CA PRO A 131 24.59 8.06 -7.04
C PRO A 131 25.35 7.67 -8.33
N GLN A 132 26.49 8.33 -8.60
CA GLN A 132 27.32 8.02 -9.77
C GLN A 132 27.84 6.57 -9.78
N GLU A 133 27.96 5.96 -8.61
CA GLU A 133 28.30 4.54 -8.43
C GLU A 133 27.23 3.59 -8.97
N SER A 134 25.97 4.03 -9.05
CA SER A 134 24.85 3.25 -9.60
C SER A 134 24.60 3.54 -11.08
N LEU A 135 24.76 4.79 -11.52
CA LEU A 135 24.57 5.18 -12.91
C LEU A 135 25.38 6.43 -13.25
N SER A 136 26.19 6.37 -14.31
CA SER A 136 26.98 7.52 -14.76
C SER A 136 26.08 8.66 -15.26
N ALA A 137 26.62 9.88 -15.35
CA ALA A 137 25.87 11.03 -15.83
C ALA A 137 25.40 10.84 -17.29
N GLU A 138 26.24 10.24 -18.13
CA GLU A 138 25.95 9.93 -19.53
C GLU A 138 24.86 8.86 -19.66
N ASP A 139 24.89 7.85 -18.78
CA ASP A 139 23.88 6.80 -18.74
C ASP A 139 22.53 7.31 -18.22
N LYS A 140 22.53 8.25 -17.27
CA LYS A 140 21.32 8.94 -16.80
C LYS A 140 20.64 9.70 -17.92
N ASP A 141 21.41 10.49 -18.69
CA ASP A 141 20.89 11.23 -19.85
C ASP A 141 20.33 10.28 -20.91
N THR A 142 21.06 9.19 -21.19
CA THR A 142 20.62 8.14 -22.12
C THR A 142 19.30 7.50 -21.68
N LEU A 143 19.13 7.20 -20.39
CA LEU A 143 17.90 6.63 -19.85
C LEU A 143 16.74 7.62 -19.93
N CYS A 144 16.95 8.86 -19.52
CA CYS A 144 15.95 9.93 -19.61
C CYS A 144 15.48 10.13 -21.06
N GLY A 145 16.40 10.14 -22.03
CA GLY A 145 16.07 10.23 -23.45
C GLY A 145 15.26 9.04 -23.96
N LYS A 146 15.57 7.81 -23.50
CA LYS A 146 14.79 6.60 -23.82
C LYS A 146 13.38 6.65 -23.23
N LEU A 147 13.23 7.10 -21.99
CA LEU A 147 11.91 7.24 -21.34
C LEU A 147 11.07 8.36 -21.96
N ALA A 148 11.69 9.47 -22.35
CA ALA A 148 11.04 10.54 -23.10
C ALA A 148 10.55 10.05 -24.46
N SER A 149 11.39 9.30 -25.18
CA SER A 149 11.03 8.69 -26.48
C SER A 149 9.90 7.66 -26.37
N LEU A 150 9.83 6.93 -25.25
CA LEU A 150 8.75 6.02 -24.90
C LEU A 150 7.45 6.79 -24.61
N SER A 151 7.55 7.90 -23.88
CA SER A 151 6.41 8.75 -23.50
C SER A 151 5.74 9.42 -24.70
N ALA A 152 6.54 9.82 -25.70
CA ALA A 152 6.08 10.52 -26.89
C ALA A 152 5.34 9.58 -27.86
N GLU A 153 5.48 8.27 -27.68
CA GLU A 153 4.89 7.27 -28.58
C GLU A 153 3.39 7.11 -28.35
N LYS A 154 2.62 7.07 -29.43
CA LYS A 154 1.16 7.04 -29.38
C LYS A 154 0.58 5.67 -29.69
N SER A 155 1.27 4.87 -30.51
CA SER A 155 0.81 3.51 -30.83
C SER A 155 1.32 2.51 -29.80
N LYS A 156 0.48 1.54 -29.46
CA LYS A 156 0.81 0.48 -28.49
C LYS A 156 1.96 -0.40 -28.99
N GLU A 157 1.97 -0.72 -30.28
CA GLU A 157 2.99 -1.56 -30.92
C GLU A 157 4.36 -0.88 -30.90
N SER A 158 4.47 0.37 -31.36
CA SER A 158 5.74 1.10 -31.34
C SER A 158 6.19 1.41 -29.91
N LYS A 159 5.24 1.66 -29.00
CA LYS A 159 5.56 1.87 -27.58
C LYS A 159 6.10 0.58 -26.95
N TRP A 160 5.55 -0.59 -27.30
CA TRP A 160 6.06 -1.88 -26.85
C TRP A 160 7.48 -2.15 -27.38
N GLU A 161 7.75 -1.90 -28.65
CA GLU A 161 9.10 -2.04 -29.24
C GLU A 161 10.12 -1.14 -28.52
N LYS A 162 9.77 0.13 -28.26
CA LYS A 162 10.62 1.05 -27.49
C LYS A 162 10.79 0.57 -26.05
N ALA A 163 9.72 0.09 -25.42
CA ALA A 163 9.77 -0.44 -24.06
C ALA A 163 10.70 -1.65 -23.96
N GLN A 164 10.68 -2.57 -24.92
CA GLN A 164 11.64 -3.69 -24.98
C GLN A 164 13.08 -3.18 -25.03
N GLY A 165 13.35 -2.13 -25.81
CA GLY A 165 14.67 -1.48 -25.85
C GLY A 165 15.08 -0.88 -24.51
N VAL A 166 14.15 -0.27 -23.76
CA VAL A 166 14.42 0.26 -22.41
C VAL A 166 14.62 -0.88 -21.40
N LEU A 167 13.79 -1.91 -21.43
CA LEU A 167 13.89 -3.08 -20.55
C LEU A 167 15.22 -3.82 -20.72
N LYS A 168 15.67 -3.99 -21.97
CA LYS A 168 16.97 -4.57 -22.28
C LYS A 168 18.10 -3.73 -21.66
N TRP A 169 18.02 -2.42 -21.79
CA TRP A 169 19.02 -1.51 -21.22
C TRP A 169 19.02 -1.52 -19.69
N ILE A 170 17.84 -1.56 -19.05
CA ILE A 170 17.70 -1.74 -17.60
C ILE A 170 18.38 -3.04 -17.16
N ALA A 171 18.17 -4.15 -17.89
CA ALA A 171 18.79 -5.43 -17.57
C ALA A 171 20.33 -5.39 -17.69
N GLU A 172 20.88 -4.59 -18.60
CA GLU A 172 22.33 -4.40 -18.76
C GLU A 172 22.95 -3.54 -17.63
N LYS A 173 22.20 -2.60 -17.03
CA LYS A 173 22.70 -1.72 -15.97
C LYS A 173 22.45 -2.25 -14.55
N GLY A 174 21.45 -3.09 -14.36
CA GLY A 174 21.22 -3.82 -13.11
C GLY A 174 20.13 -3.23 -12.20
N PHE A 175 20.10 -3.73 -10.96
CA PHE A 175 18.96 -3.63 -10.04
C PHE A 175 18.56 -2.19 -9.67
N GLU A 176 19.53 -1.30 -9.42
CA GLU A 176 19.24 0.07 -8.97
C GLU A 176 18.53 0.92 -10.02
N VAL A 177 18.91 0.76 -11.29
CA VAL A 177 18.23 1.40 -12.43
C VAL A 177 16.83 0.82 -12.61
N GLY A 178 16.69 -0.49 -12.42
CA GLY A 178 15.41 -1.19 -12.53
C GLY A 178 14.36 -0.70 -11.55
N LYS A 179 14.72 -0.42 -10.29
CA LYS A 179 13.76 0.09 -9.28
C LYS A 179 13.04 1.36 -9.73
N ILE A 180 13.75 2.24 -10.44
CA ILE A 180 13.24 3.57 -10.80
C ILE A 180 12.58 3.57 -12.17
N ALA A 181 13.23 2.96 -13.17
CA ALA A 181 12.75 3.04 -14.55
C ALA A 181 11.68 1.99 -14.89
N LEU A 182 11.73 0.80 -14.28
CA LEU A 182 10.81 -0.30 -14.60
C LEU A 182 9.33 0.07 -14.34
N PRO A 183 8.97 0.70 -13.20
CA PRO A 183 7.58 1.09 -12.94
C PRO A 183 7.02 2.01 -14.02
N TYR A 184 7.81 2.99 -14.49
CA TYR A 184 7.39 3.93 -15.54
C TYR A 184 7.20 3.26 -16.90
N VAL A 185 8.10 2.33 -17.26
CA VAL A 185 8.03 1.59 -18.53
C VAL A 185 6.76 0.72 -18.58
N LEU A 186 6.48 0.00 -17.49
CA LEU A 186 5.27 -0.83 -17.38
C LEU A 186 4.02 0.05 -17.50
N GLN A 187 3.96 1.15 -16.76
CA GLN A 187 2.82 2.06 -16.82
C GLN A 187 2.61 2.63 -18.23
N SER A 188 3.68 3.05 -18.91
CA SER A 188 3.61 3.62 -20.25
C SER A 188 3.01 2.64 -21.25
N VAL A 189 3.42 1.37 -21.20
CA VAL A 189 2.92 0.31 -22.09
C VAL A 189 1.49 -0.06 -21.76
N PHE A 190 1.19 -0.38 -20.49
CA PHE A 190 -0.10 -0.95 -20.10
C PHE A 190 -1.23 0.08 -20.04
N ASN A 191 -0.92 1.37 -19.89
CA ASN A 191 -1.91 2.45 -19.92
C ASN A 191 -2.17 3.02 -21.33
N THR A 192 -1.51 2.49 -22.36
CA THR A 192 -1.80 2.90 -23.75
C THR A 192 -3.03 2.13 -24.25
N PRO A 193 -4.14 2.83 -24.59
CA PRO A 193 -5.32 2.18 -25.14
C PRO A 193 -4.98 1.45 -26.45
N ALA A 194 -5.66 0.33 -26.70
CA ALA A 194 -5.51 -0.47 -27.92
C ALA A 194 -5.94 0.30 -29.16
#